data_AF-A0A7S4EK73-F1
#
_entry.id   AF-A0A7S4EK73-F1
#
_cell.length_a   1.000
_cell.length_b   1.000
_cell.length_c   1.000
_cell.angle_alpha   90.00
_cell.angle_beta   90.00
_cell.angle_gamma   90.00
#
_symmetry.space_group_name_H-M   'P 1'
#
loop_
_entity.id
_entity.type
_entity.pdbx_description
1 polymer ?
#
loop_
_entity_poly.entity_id
_entity_poly.type
_entity_poly.pdbx_seq_one_letter_code
_entity_poly.pdbx_strand_id
1 'polypeptide(L)'
;VLFLTYNLLVSANRIEQIIAWCAGTEQLRRNSANNSINNNAKKRLVLEQTFDGCIVFDEAHKAKNLADNTKTAQLVLLLQRRLPMARVVYCSATGVSDVEQLGYAERLGLWKIRSDTSRNGVAASSIAAATAVGTAVDNTNDDTNDDTAAGRFADFSNFCRSLEKRGLGSLELLALELKTRGSLVARTLSWEGAEFQTAEVPLDRHQRIVYDRSVEWWNKCRVDLREALELISS
;
A
#
# COMPACT_ATOMS: atom_id res chain seq x y z
N VAL A 1 8.48 17.45 -2.51
CA VAL A 1 8.14 16.05 -2.86
C VAL A 1 9.04 15.14 -2.04
N LEU A 2 8.48 14.14 -1.35
CA LEU A 2 9.22 13.20 -0.53
C LEU A 2 9.23 11.82 -1.20
N PHE A 3 10.39 11.22 -1.39
CA PHE A 3 10.53 9.86 -1.90
C PHE A 3 10.74 8.89 -0.72
N LEU A 4 9.92 7.85 -0.66
CA LEU A 4 9.97 6.83 0.38
C LEU A 4 10.13 5.47 -0.27
N THR A 5 11.28 4.86 -0.05
CA THR A 5 11.50 3.44 -0.34
C THR A 5 11.06 2.61 0.86
N TYR A 6 10.58 1.39 0.60
CA TYR A 6 10.07 0.49 1.64
C TYR A 6 11.09 0.09 2.70
N ASN A 7 12.38 0.13 2.35
CA ASN A 7 13.47 -0.10 3.31
C ASN A 7 13.53 0.97 4.41
N LEU A 8 12.94 2.15 4.18
CA LEU A 8 12.80 3.20 5.20
C LEU A 8 11.58 2.99 6.09
N LEU A 9 10.64 2.11 5.71
CA LEU A 9 9.36 1.87 6.40
C LEU A 9 9.37 0.55 7.16
N VAL A 10 10.47 0.28 7.87
CA VAL A 10 10.69 -0.96 8.64
C VAL A 10 10.50 -0.74 10.14
N SER A 11 10.47 0.53 10.60
CA SER A 11 10.39 0.89 12.01
C SER A 11 9.37 1.99 12.28
N ALA A 12 8.57 1.81 13.33
CA ALA A 12 7.62 2.82 13.81
C ALA A 12 8.32 4.14 14.17
N ASN A 13 9.52 4.08 14.76
CA ASN A 13 10.32 5.27 15.08
C ASN A 13 10.69 6.06 13.82
N ARG A 14 10.96 5.36 12.71
CA ARG A 14 11.31 6.00 11.45
C ARG A 14 10.11 6.69 10.82
N ILE A 15 8.91 6.12 10.95
CA ILE A 15 7.68 6.78 10.51
C ILE A 15 7.39 8.03 11.30
N GLU A 16 7.53 7.99 12.64
CA GLU A 16 7.35 9.20 13.44
C GLU A 16 8.34 10.30 13.03
N GLN A 17 9.57 9.96 12.67
CA GLN A 17 10.53 10.94 12.11
C GLN A 17 10.07 11.50 10.76
N ILE A 18 9.61 10.65 9.85
CA ILE A 18 9.13 11.06 8.53
C ILE A 18 7.92 12.00 8.66
N ILE A 19 6.93 11.61 9.48
CA ILE A 19 5.74 12.42 9.76
C ILE A 19 6.15 13.75 10.38
N ALA A 20 7.06 13.72 11.34
CA ALA A 20 7.51 14.93 12.00
C ALA A 20 8.23 15.89 11.04
N TRP A 21 9.02 15.35 10.11
CA TRP A 21 9.67 16.12 9.05
C TRP A 21 8.65 16.72 8.08
N CYS A 22 7.70 15.91 7.58
CA CYS A 22 6.64 16.37 6.67
C CYS A 22 5.81 17.52 7.28
N ALA A 23 5.38 17.33 8.54
CA ALA A 23 4.53 18.29 9.23
C ALA A 23 5.30 19.45 9.90
N GLY A 24 6.64 19.46 9.82
CA GLY A 24 7.48 20.47 10.50
C GLY A 24 7.39 20.43 12.03
N THR A 25 7.09 19.26 12.61
CA THR A 25 6.85 19.10 14.05
C THR A 25 8.09 18.63 14.84
N GLU A 26 9.25 18.54 14.19
CA GLU A 26 10.52 18.08 14.81
C GLU A 26 10.88 18.85 16.08
N GLN A 27 10.67 20.18 16.07
CA GLN A 27 10.99 21.05 17.20
C GLN A 27 10.00 20.88 18.37
N LEU A 28 8.76 20.47 18.09
CA LEU A 28 7.75 20.22 19.13
C LEU A 28 8.11 19.01 20.00
N ARG A 29 8.91 18.08 19.47
CA ARG A 29 9.44 16.94 20.22
C ARG A 29 10.54 17.34 21.21
N ARG A 30 11.36 18.36 20.87
CA ARG A 30 12.47 18.83 21.72
C ARG A 30 11.99 19.65 22.92
N ASN A 31 10.87 20.37 22.79
CA ASN A 31 10.39 21.30 23.82
C ASN A 31 9.47 20.66 24.88
N SER A 32 9.37 19.33 24.93
CA SER A 32 8.39 18.60 25.75
C SER A 32 8.75 18.48 27.25
N ALA A 33 9.79 19.16 27.73
CA ALA A 33 10.27 19.03 29.11
C ALA A 33 9.43 19.79 30.17
N ASN A 34 8.52 20.69 29.78
CA ASN A 34 7.67 21.45 30.73
C ASN A 34 6.18 21.38 30.33
N ASN A 35 5.33 20.84 31.21
CA ASN A 35 3.86 20.91 31.39
C ASN A 35 2.88 21.27 30.22
N SER A 36 3.30 21.22 28.96
CA SER A 36 2.55 21.62 27.75
C SER A 36 2.39 20.44 26.77
N ILE A 37 2.25 19.22 27.30
CA ILE A 37 2.19 18.00 26.48
C ILE A 37 0.91 17.98 25.63
N ASN A 38 -0.24 18.37 26.21
CA ASN A 38 -1.54 18.34 25.51
C ASN A 38 -1.64 19.39 24.39
N ASN A 39 -1.11 20.60 24.61
CA ASN A 39 -1.14 21.66 23.59
C ASN A 39 -0.23 21.33 22.41
N ASN A 40 0.95 20.76 22.68
CA ASN A 40 1.87 20.31 21.65
C ASN A 40 1.30 19.14 20.83
N ALA A 41 0.61 18.19 21.47
CA ALA A 41 -0.05 17.08 20.79
C ALA A 41 -1.16 17.57 19.84
N LYS A 42 -2.02 18.50 20.29
CA LYS A 42 -3.07 19.09 19.46
C LYS A 42 -2.48 19.86 18.27
N LYS A 43 -1.43 20.66 18.51
CA LYS A 43 -0.72 21.38 17.45
C LYS A 43 -0.08 20.43 16.44
N ARG A 44 0.51 19.33 16.91
CA ARG A 44 1.10 18.29 16.06
C ARG A 44 0.07 17.66 15.13
N LEU A 45 -1.09 17.27 15.69
CA LEU A 45 -2.18 16.69 14.92
C LEU A 45 -2.66 17.62 13.79
N VAL A 46 -2.85 18.91 14.09
CA VAL A 46 -3.28 19.89 13.08
C VAL A 46 -2.25 20.02 11.94
N LEU A 47 -0.97 20.10 12.28
CA LEU A 47 0.10 20.23 11.27
C LEU A 47 0.21 18.98 10.38
N GLU A 48 0.06 17.80 10.97
CA GLU A 48 0.04 16.54 10.20
C GLU A 48 -1.19 16.45 9.29
N GLN A 49 -2.36 16.88 9.78
CA GLN A 49 -3.61 16.86 9.01
C GLN A 49 -3.63 17.90 7.88
N THR A 50 -2.79 18.93 7.93
CA THR A 50 -2.77 20.02 6.93
C THR A 50 -1.65 19.91 5.92
N PHE A 51 -0.74 18.93 6.05
CA PHE A 51 0.34 18.72 5.09
C PHE A 51 -0.20 18.33 3.71
N ASP A 52 0.02 19.18 2.71
CA ASP A 52 -0.48 19.07 1.33
C ASP A 52 0.60 18.70 0.28
N GLY A 53 1.78 18.33 0.78
CA GLY A 53 2.91 17.90 -0.03
C GLY A 53 2.66 16.60 -0.79
N CYS A 54 3.56 16.27 -1.72
CA CYS A 54 3.52 15.02 -2.46
C CYS A 54 4.48 13.98 -1.84
N ILE A 55 3.97 12.78 -1.58
CA ILE A 55 4.68 11.59 -1.12
C ILE A 55 4.71 10.60 -2.28
N VAL A 56 5.91 10.10 -2.60
CA VAL A 56 6.14 9.10 -3.63
C VAL A 56 6.58 7.82 -2.94
N PHE A 57 5.75 6.79 -2.97
CA PHE A 57 6.13 5.45 -2.54
C PHE A 57 6.88 4.77 -3.67
N ASP A 58 8.19 4.69 -3.55
CA ASP A 58 9.06 4.02 -4.49
C ASP A 58 9.19 2.53 -4.16
N GLU A 59 9.25 1.67 -5.17
CA GLU A 59 9.13 0.22 -5.05
C GLU A 59 7.85 -0.26 -4.34
N ALA A 60 6.70 0.33 -4.70
CA ALA A 60 5.39 0.09 -4.12
C ALA A 60 4.97 -1.38 -4.08
N HIS A 61 5.47 -2.21 -5.01
CA HIS A 61 5.25 -3.66 -4.99
C HIS A 61 5.71 -4.35 -3.70
N LYS A 62 6.59 -3.73 -2.89
CA LYS A 62 7.03 -4.29 -1.61
C LYS A 62 5.95 -4.24 -0.51
N ALA A 63 4.87 -3.48 -0.67
CA ALA A 63 3.74 -3.46 0.27
C ALA A 63 2.64 -4.48 -0.03
N LYS A 64 2.78 -5.24 -1.13
CA LYS A 64 1.69 -6.09 -1.66
C LYS A 64 1.13 -7.09 -0.65
N ASN A 65 1.94 -7.53 0.31
CA ASN A 65 1.57 -8.50 1.34
C ASN A 65 0.92 -7.82 2.55
N LEU A 66 -0.17 -7.08 2.31
CA LEU A 66 -0.98 -6.52 3.40
C LEU A 66 -1.77 -7.62 4.13
N ALA A 67 -2.25 -8.63 3.39
CA ALA A 67 -2.95 -9.78 3.96
C ALA A 67 -2.10 -10.57 4.96
N ASP A 68 -0.78 -10.63 4.73
CA ASP A 68 0.18 -11.29 5.63
C ASP A 68 0.54 -10.44 6.87
N ASN A 69 -0.16 -9.32 7.09
CA ASN A 69 0.10 -8.39 8.21
C ASN A 69 1.56 -7.95 8.31
N THR A 70 2.23 -7.75 7.16
CA THR A 70 3.61 -7.27 7.19
C THR A 70 3.68 -5.91 7.88
N LYS A 71 4.62 -5.76 8.82
CA LYS A 71 4.82 -4.51 9.57
C LYS A 71 4.93 -3.31 8.61
N THR A 72 5.62 -3.50 7.49
CA THR A 72 5.81 -2.47 6.47
C THR A 72 4.51 -2.03 5.80
N ALA A 73 3.60 -2.95 5.45
CA ALA A 73 2.32 -2.57 4.85
C ALA A 73 1.44 -1.78 5.84
N GLN A 74 1.41 -2.18 7.11
CA GLN A 74 0.70 -1.43 8.16
C GLN A 74 1.26 -0.02 8.36
N LEU A 75 2.59 0.10 8.32
CA LEU A 75 3.32 1.35 8.42
C LEU A 75 3.04 2.30 7.24
N VAL A 76 2.91 1.76 6.03
CA VAL A 76 2.50 2.50 4.82
C VAL A 76 1.06 3.02 4.93
N LEU A 77 0.14 2.19 5.44
CA LEU A 77 -1.24 2.61 5.72
C LEU A 77 -1.29 3.70 6.80
N LEU A 78 -0.54 3.51 7.89
CA LEU A 78 -0.46 4.47 8.97
C LEU A 78 -0.01 5.85 8.47
N LEU A 79 1.03 5.90 7.64
CA LEU A 79 1.52 7.15 7.07
C LEU A 79 0.45 7.87 6.23
N GLN A 80 -0.25 7.13 5.35
CA GLN A 80 -1.32 7.67 4.51
C GLN A 80 -2.49 8.24 5.34
N ARG A 81 -2.83 7.57 6.45
CA ARG A 81 -3.91 7.99 7.35
C ARG A 81 -3.51 9.16 8.26
N ARG A 82 -2.24 9.26 8.65
CA ARG A 82 -1.70 10.38 9.45
C ARG A 82 -1.55 11.67 8.65
N LEU A 83 -1.31 11.58 7.35
CA LEU A 83 -1.13 12.72 6.44
C LEU A 83 -2.26 12.74 5.37
N PRO A 84 -3.52 12.98 5.77
CA PRO A 84 -4.68 12.83 4.89
C PRO A 84 -4.74 13.85 3.74
N MET A 85 -4.06 15.00 3.85
CA MET A 85 -3.99 16.00 2.79
C MET A 85 -2.82 15.79 1.83
N ALA A 86 -1.92 14.84 2.13
CA ALA A 86 -0.80 14.53 1.25
C ALA A 86 -1.28 13.94 -0.07
N ARG A 87 -0.69 14.40 -1.17
CA ARG A 87 -0.79 13.72 -2.47
C ARG A 87 0.10 12.50 -2.45
N VAL A 88 -0.38 11.38 -2.98
CA VAL A 88 0.37 10.13 -2.98
C VAL A 88 0.51 9.61 -4.41
N VAL A 89 1.74 9.26 -4.77
CA VAL A 89 2.07 8.59 -6.02
C VAL A 89 2.70 7.23 -5.67
N TYR A 90 2.20 6.16 -6.29
CA TYR A 90 2.76 4.82 -6.15
C TYR A 90 3.67 4.53 -7.35
N CYS A 91 4.96 4.42 -7.10
CA CYS A 91 5.97 4.05 -8.11
C CYS A 91 6.31 2.56 -7.95
N SER A 92 6.19 1.76 -9.01
CA SER A 92 6.54 0.34 -8.98
C SER A 92 7.24 -0.09 -10.26
N ALA A 93 8.34 -0.83 -10.12
CA ALA A 93 9.02 -1.47 -11.25
C ALA A 93 8.19 -2.61 -11.87
N THR A 94 7.33 -3.26 -11.09
CA THR A 94 6.47 -4.36 -11.53
C THR A 94 5.01 -3.90 -11.57
N GLY A 95 4.28 -4.37 -12.58
CA GLY A 95 2.82 -4.23 -12.61
C GLY A 95 2.17 -4.98 -11.45
N VAL A 96 0.97 -4.55 -11.07
CA VAL A 96 0.10 -5.29 -10.14
C VAL A 96 -0.36 -6.54 -10.87
N SER A 97 0.14 -7.71 -10.48
CA SER A 97 -0.26 -8.99 -11.07
C SER A 97 -1.59 -9.51 -10.53
N ASP A 98 -1.92 -9.10 -9.30
CA ASP A 98 -3.15 -9.51 -8.60
C ASP A 98 -3.73 -8.29 -7.87
N VAL A 99 -5.05 -8.08 -7.98
CA VAL A 99 -5.74 -6.94 -7.36
C VAL A 99 -5.63 -6.96 -5.85
N GLU A 100 -5.55 -8.14 -5.24
CA GLU A 100 -5.40 -8.28 -3.79
C GLU A 100 -4.14 -7.58 -3.28
N GLN A 101 -3.13 -7.46 -4.13
CA GLN A 101 -1.87 -6.79 -3.82
C GLN A 101 -2.00 -5.27 -3.73
N LEU A 102 -3.10 -4.66 -4.18
CA LEU A 102 -3.33 -3.22 -4.12
C LEU A 102 -3.88 -2.71 -2.79
N GLY A 103 -4.11 -3.58 -1.80
CA GLY A 103 -4.77 -3.20 -0.55
C GLY A 103 -4.08 -2.06 0.22
N TYR A 104 -2.77 -1.89 0.04
CA TYR A 104 -2.01 -0.80 0.65
C TYR A 104 -2.28 0.58 0.02
N ALA A 105 -2.86 0.63 -1.18
CA ALA A 105 -3.02 1.82 -2.00
C ALA A 105 -4.35 2.55 -1.72
N GLU A 106 -4.62 2.87 -0.45
CA GLU A 106 -5.89 3.48 -0.02
C GLU A 106 -6.17 4.85 -0.67
N ARG A 107 -5.13 5.56 -1.12
CA ARG A 107 -5.25 6.89 -1.73
C ARG A 107 -5.68 6.88 -3.19
N LEU A 108 -5.95 5.71 -3.76
CA LEU A 108 -6.53 5.59 -5.11
C LEU A 108 -7.99 6.08 -5.17
N GLY A 109 -8.68 6.15 -4.03
CA GLY A 109 -10.09 6.61 -3.95
C GLY A 109 -11.07 5.63 -4.61
N LEU A 110 -10.67 4.36 -4.75
CA LEU A 110 -11.48 3.34 -5.40
C LEU A 110 -12.46 2.70 -4.41
N TRP A 111 -12.05 2.47 -3.16
CA TRP A 111 -12.88 1.87 -2.12
C TRP A 111 -12.93 2.75 -0.86
N LYS A 112 -14.00 2.59 -0.07
CA LYS A 112 -14.09 3.26 1.24
C LYS A 112 -13.07 2.65 2.20
N ILE A 113 -12.39 3.51 2.95
CA ILE A 113 -11.41 3.11 3.97
C ILE A 113 -12.18 2.79 5.26
N ARG A 114 -11.98 1.59 5.81
CA ARG A 114 -12.58 1.22 7.09
C ARG A 114 -11.92 2.04 8.21
N SER A 115 -12.71 2.78 8.97
CA SER A 115 -12.28 3.30 10.27
C SER A 115 -12.21 2.12 11.23
N ASP A 116 -11.01 1.58 11.47
CA ASP A 116 -10.78 0.58 12.50
C ASP A 116 -10.99 1.20 13.89
N THR A 117 -12.25 1.26 14.32
CA THR A 117 -12.62 1.66 15.69
C THR A 117 -12.83 0.45 16.60
N SER A 118 -12.84 -0.79 16.08
CA SER A 118 -13.39 -1.93 16.83
C SER A 118 -12.46 -3.13 17.08
N ARG A 119 -11.19 -3.18 16.65
CA ARG A 119 -10.41 -4.43 16.78
C ARG A 119 -9.06 -4.40 17.49
N ASN A 120 -8.54 -3.25 17.90
CA ASN A 120 -7.42 -3.21 18.84
C ASN A 120 -7.48 -1.93 19.67
N GLY A 121 -7.52 -2.08 20.99
CA GLY A 121 -7.60 -0.99 21.97
C GLY A 121 -6.34 -0.13 22.05
N VAL A 122 -5.93 0.47 20.93
CA VAL A 122 -4.86 1.48 20.87
C VAL A 122 -5.48 2.77 20.34
N ALA A 123 -6.00 3.56 21.29
CA ALA A 123 -6.42 4.96 21.20
C ALA A 123 -6.65 5.54 19.77
N ALA A 124 -7.80 5.23 19.18
CA ALA A 124 -8.41 5.96 18.08
C ALA A 124 -9.12 7.25 18.55
N SER A 125 -8.52 8.02 19.46
CA SER A 125 -9.07 9.29 19.95
C SER A 125 -8.38 10.48 19.25
N SER A 126 -8.58 10.63 17.93
CA SER A 126 -8.34 11.93 17.25
C SER A 126 -8.75 12.03 15.77
N ILE A 127 -9.29 10.98 15.14
CA ILE A 127 -9.46 10.96 13.67
C ILE A 127 -10.86 11.43 13.20
N ALA A 128 -11.85 11.56 14.07
CA ALA A 128 -13.23 11.86 13.68
C ALA A 128 -13.58 13.35 13.42
N ALA A 129 -12.61 14.27 13.34
CA ALA A 129 -12.90 15.71 13.37
C ALA A 129 -12.67 16.49 12.05
N ALA A 130 -12.28 15.85 10.94
CA ALA A 130 -11.79 16.60 9.75
C ALA A 130 -12.69 16.57 8.49
N THR A 131 -13.90 15.99 8.53
CA THR A 131 -14.76 15.87 7.32
C THR A 131 -16.01 16.77 7.32
N ALA A 132 -16.26 17.59 8.34
CA ALA A 132 -17.47 18.42 8.38
C ALA A 132 -17.19 19.90 8.03
N VAL A 133 -17.42 20.27 6.76
CA VAL A 133 -17.72 21.66 6.38
C VAL A 133 -19.11 21.70 5.74
N GLY A 134 -20.10 22.00 6.59
CA GLY A 134 -21.28 22.83 6.37
C GLY A 134 -22.18 22.62 5.14
N THR A 135 -23.38 22.12 5.40
CA THR A 135 -24.65 22.86 5.19
C THR A 135 -25.72 22.32 6.12
N ALA A 136 -26.51 23.21 6.73
CA ALA A 136 -27.54 22.88 7.71
C ALA A 136 -28.96 23.05 7.13
N VAL A 137 -29.87 22.21 7.64
CA VAL A 137 -31.34 22.30 7.66
C VAL A 137 -32.10 21.83 6.40
N ASP A 138 -32.73 20.64 6.45
CA ASP A 138 -34.14 20.50 6.87
C ASP A 138 -34.46 19.04 7.26
N ASN A 139 -35.28 18.85 8.29
CA ASN A 139 -35.62 17.56 8.88
C ASN A 139 -36.82 16.92 8.17
N THR A 140 -36.57 15.92 7.35
CA THR A 140 -37.57 14.88 7.03
C THR A 140 -36.92 13.52 7.11
N ASN A 141 -37.43 12.67 8.01
CA ASN A 141 -37.02 11.29 8.19
C ASN A 141 -37.04 10.52 6.86
N ASP A 142 -35.87 10.14 6.36
CA ASP A 142 -35.74 9.09 5.36
C ASP A 142 -34.47 8.28 5.65
N ASP A 143 -34.60 6.96 5.71
CA ASP A 143 -33.59 5.98 6.11
C ASP A 143 -32.51 5.82 5.01
N THR A 144 -31.78 6.90 4.73
CA THR A 144 -30.59 6.89 3.88
C THR A 144 -29.40 7.32 4.72
N ASN A 145 -28.57 6.35 5.11
CA ASN A 145 -27.26 6.62 5.72
C ASN A 145 -26.35 7.28 4.67
N ASP A 146 -26.46 8.60 4.56
CA ASP A 146 -25.41 9.54 4.19
C ASP A 146 -24.20 9.35 5.15
N ASP A 147 -22.91 9.55 4.84
CA ASP A 147 -22.33 10.53 3.94
C ASP A 147 -20.79 10.36 3.88
N THR A 148 -20.13 10.95 2.86
CA THR A 148 -18.70 11.39 2.84
C THR A 148 -17.51 10.41 3.11
N ALA A 149 -17.48 9.22 2.48
CA ALA A 149 -16.21 8.49 2.26
C ALA A 149 -16.01 8.23 0.77
N ALA A 150 -15.09 8.98 0.14
CA ALA A 150 -14.85 8.96 -1.30
C ALA A 150 -14.26 7.60 -1.76
N GLY A 151 -15.15 6.67 -2.10
CA GLY A 151 -14.81 5.38 -2.69
C GLY A 151 -15.98 4.83 -3.49
N ARG A 152 -15.75 4.44 -4.75
CA ARG A 152 -16.76 3.83 -5.63
C ARG A 152 -17.21 2.45 -5.12
N PHE A 153 -16.35 1.75 -4.38
CA PHE A 153 -16.63 0.45 -3.77
C PHE A 153 -16.79 0.57 -2.24
N ALA A 154 -17.68 -0.23 -1.65
CA ALA A 154 -17.95 -0.19 -0.21
C ALA A 154 -16.73 -0.61 0.64
N ASP A 155 -15.89 -1.51 0.14
CA ASP A 155 -14.62 -1.90 0.75
C ASP A 155 -13.68 -2.52 -0.31
N PHE A 156 -12.44 -2.80 0.10
CA PHE A 156 -11.42 -3.42 -0.76
C PHE A 156 -11.84 -4.81 -1.25
N SER A 157 -12.50 -5.62 -0.41
CA SER A 157 -12.97 -6.95 -0.80
C SER A 157 -14.02 -6.91 -1.91
N ASN A 158 -14.96 -5.97 -1.86
CA ASN A 158 -15.93 -5.76 -2.93
C ASN A 158 -15.28 -5.25 -4.22
N PHE A 159 -14.23 -4.43 -4.11
CA PHE A 159 -13.41 -4.02 -5.24
C PHE A 159 -12.73 -5.22 -5.91
N CYS A 160 -12.02 -6.07 -5.15
CA CYS A 160 -11.36 -7.27 -5.67
C CYS A 160 -12.35 -8.21 -6.39
N ARG A 161 -13.43 -8.60 -5.72
CA ARG A 161 -14.48 -9.47 -6.31
C ARG A 161 -15.06 -8.89 -7.60
N SER A 162 -15.28 -7.58 -7.63
CA SER A 162 -15.84 -6.88 -8.80
C SER A 162 -14.88 -6.89 -10.00
N LEU A 163 -13.57 -6.80 -9.76
CA LEU A 163 -12.54 -6.87 -10.78
C LEU A 163 -12.30 -8.31 -11.26
N GLU A 164 -12.16 -9.27 -10.34
CA GLU A 164 -11.99 -10.69 -10.66
C GLU A 164 -13.14 -11.23 -11.50
N LYS A 165 -14.39 -10.88 -11.16
CA LYS A 165 -15.58 -11.30 -11.93
C LYS A 165 -15.55 -10.83 -13.39
N ARG A 166 -14.90 -9.70 -13.68
CA ARG A 166 -14.85 -9.11 -15.03
C ARG A 166 -13.56 -9.46 -15.78
N GLY A 167 -12.64 -10.18 -15.14
CA GLY A 167 -11.43 -10.71 -15.74
C GLY A 167 -10.41 -9.65 -16.19
N LEU A 168 -9.47 -10.09 -17.03
CA LEU A 168 -8.26 -9.35 -17.42
C LEU A 168 -8.53 -7.98 -18.04
N GLY A 169 -9.55 -7.84 -18.90
CA GLY A 169 -9.85 -6.55 -19.53
C GLY A 169 -10.20 -5.44 -18.54
N SER A 170 -10.81 -5.77 -17.39
CA SER A 170 -11.07 -4.78 -16.34
C SER A 170 -9.81 -4.40 -15.55
N LEU A 171 -8.85 -5.32 -15.42
CA LEU A 171 -7.54 -5.04 -14.82
C LEU A 171 -6.72 -4.10 -15.70
N GLU A 172 -6.75 -4.30 -17.01
CA GLU A 172 -6.09 -3.43 -17.98
C GLU A 172 -6.67 -2.01 -17.95
N LEU A 173 -8.01 -1.88 -17.94
CA LEU A 173 -8.69 -0.59 -17.81
C LEU A 173 -8.38 0.09 -16.49
N LEU A 174 -8.32 -0.65 -15.39
CA LEU A 174 -7.89 -0.12 -14.10
C LEU A 174 -6.45 0.41 -14.18
N ALA A 175 -5.52 -0.37 -14.72
CA ALA A 175 -4.13 0.04 -14.86
C ALA A 175 -4.01 1.30 -15.73
N LEU A 176 -4.77 1.39 -16.82
CA LEU A 176 -4.83 2.56 -17.69
C LEU A 176 -5.36 3.79 -16.93
N GLU A 177 -6.45 3.65 -16.18
CA GLU A 177 -7.02 4.73 -15.37
C GLU A 177 -6.02 5.22 -14.32
N LEU A 178 -5.35 4.30 -13.62
CA LEU A 178 -4.37 4.62 -12.58
C LEU A 178 -3.14 5.36 -13.14
N LYS A 179 -2.68 4.97 -14.34
CA LYS A 179 -1.60 5.67 -15.06
C LYS A 179 -2.06 7.04 -15.55
N THR A 180 -3.27 7.14 -16.11
CA THR A 180 -3.83 8.40 -16.63
C THR A 180 -4.04 9.44 -15.52
N ARG A 181 -4.46 9.00 -14.33
CA ARG A 181 -4.56 9.86 -13.13
C ARG A 181 -3.21 10.28 -12.56
N GLY A 182 -2.11 9.65 -12.99
CA GLY A 182 -0.79 9.85 -12.40
C GLY A 182 -0.65 9.30 -10.98
N SER A 183 -1.61 8.51 -10.48
CA SER A 183 -1.56 7.91 -9.15
C SER A 183 -0.66 6.66 -9.13
N LEU A 184 -0.49 6.00 -10.27
CA LEU A 184 0.42 4.88 -10.45
C LEU A 184 1.45 5.18 -11.53
N VAL A 185 2.73 5.10 -11.16
CA VAL A 185 3.84 5.11 -12.10
C VAL A 185 4.41 3.70 -12.15
N ALA A 186 4.04 2.96 -13.21
CA ALA A 186 4.61 1.67 -13.51
C ALA A 186 5.29 1.75 -14.88
N ARG A 187 6.62 1.92 -14.88
CA ARG A 187 7.43 1.85 -16.10
C ARG A 187 7.75 0.39 -16.38
N THR A 188 6.79 -0.35 -16.91
CA THR A 188 7.17 -1.44 -17.81
C THR A 188 7.82 -0.77 -19.02
N LEU A 189 9.07 -1.11 -19.33
CA LEU A 189 9.72 -0.64 -20.56
C LEU A 189 8.98 -1.25 -21.75
N SER A 190 7.95 -0.57 -22.25
CA SER A 190 7.41 -0.80 -23.58
C SER A 190 7.80 0.41 -24.42
N TRP A 191 8.88 0.27 -25.18
CA TRP A 191 9.22 1.22 -26.22
C TRP A 191 8.13 1.19 -27.30
N GLU A 192 7.80 2.32 -27.90
CA GLU A 192 6.91 2.35 -29.07
C GLU A 192 7.55 1.52 -30.21
N GLY A 193 6.89 0.44 -30.63
CA GLY A 193 7.46 -0.54 -31.58
C GLY A 193 8.19 -1.74 -30.95
N ALA A 194 8.10 -1.94 -29.65
CA ALA A 194 8.59 -3.17 -29.03
C ALA A 194 7.67 -4.36 -29.37
N GLU A 195 8.12 -5.22 -30.28
CA GLU A 195 7.49 -6.50 -30.59
C GLU A 195 8.08 -7.61 -29.72
N PHE A 196 7.22 -8.50 -29.21
CA PHE A 196 7.64 -9.66 -28.44
C PHE A 196 7.62 -10.89 -29.33
N GLN A 197 8.79 -11.51 -29.51
CA GLN A 197 8.89 -12.81 -30.15
C GLN A 197 9.46 -13.81 -29.15
N THR A 198 8.74 -14.90 -28.94
CA THR A 198 9.28 -16.06 -28.22
C THR A 198 10.33 -16.72 -29.10
N ALA A 199 11.60 -16.44 -28.82
CA ALA A 199 12.71 -17.11 -29.47
C ALA A 199 13.03 -18.41 -28.72
N GLU A 200 12.84 -19.54 -29.38
CA GLU A 200 13.34 -20.82 -28.87
C GLU A 200 14.84 -20.90 -29.17
N VAL A 201 15.66 -20.81 -28.12
CA VAL A 201 17.11 -20.97 -28.24
C VAL A 201 17.44 -22.46 -28.08
N PRO A 202 17.93 -23.14 -29.13
CA PRO A 202 18.34 -24.53 -28.99
C PRO A 202 19.56 -24.60 -28.07
N LEU A 203 19.41 -25.32 -26.95
CA LEU A 203 20.51 -25.53 -26.00
C LEU A 203 21.65 -26.31 -26.67
N ASP A 204 22.89 -25.86 -26.48
CA ASP A 204 24.05 -26.63 -26.89
C ASP A 204 24.12 -27.96 -26.11
N ARG A 205 24.80 -28.97 -26.66
CA ARG A 205 24.96 -30.28 -26.03
C ARG A 205 25.56 -30.16 -24.64
N HIS A 206 26.53 -29.26 -24.44
CA HIS A 206 27.11 -29.03 -23.12
C HIS A 206 26.08 -28.42 -22.15
N GLN A 207 25.29 -27.45 -22.61
CA GLN A 207 24.26 -26.79 -21.80
C GLN A 207 23.15 -27.77 -21.39
N ARG A 208 22.73 -28.67 -22.28
CA ARG A 208 21.78 -29.75 -21.96
C ARG A 208 22.30 -30.66 -20.87
N ILE A 209 23.56 -31.10 -20.97
CA ILE A 209 24.16 -31.96 -19.94
C ILE A 209 24.22 -31.25 -18.58
N VAL A 210 24.58 -29.97 -18.57
CA VAL A 210 24.61 -29.19 -17.31
C VAL A 210 23.20 -29.05 -16.74
N TYR A 211 22.23 -28.71 -17.58
CA TYR A 211 20.83 -28.56 -17.17
C TYR A 211 20.26 -29.87 -16.62
N ASP A 212 20.42 -30.97 -17.34
CA ASP A 212 19.93 -32.30 -16.93
C ASP A 212 20.56 -32.72 -15.59
N ARG A 213 21.86 -32.52 -15.41
CA ARG A 213 22.54 -32.78 -14.12
C ARG A 213 22.03 -31.88 -13.00
N SER A 214 21.77 -30.60 -13.28
CA SER A 214 21.19 -29.69 -12.28
C SER A 214 19.79 -30.13 -11.88
N VAL A 215 18.97 -30.60 -12.83
CA VAL A 215 17.62 -31.12 -12.58
C VAL A 215 17.67 -32.42 -11.78
N GLU A 216 18.57 -33.36 -12.14
CA GLU A 216 18.78 -34.60 -11.37
C GLU A 216 19.19 -34.30 -9.92
N TRP A 217 20.14 -33.39 -9.73
CA TRP A 217 20.59 -32.97 -8.41
C TRP A 217 19.44 -32.34 -7.60
N TRP A 218 18.67 -31.43 -8.21
CA TRP A 218 17.55 -30.78 -7.54
C TRP A 218 16.46 -31.77 -7.14
N ASN A 219 16.16 -32.74 -8.01
CA ASN A 219 15.20 -33.80 -7.70
C ASN A 219 15.66 -34.65 -6.51
N LYS A 220 16.94 -34.99 -6.46
CA LYS A 220 17.52 -35.72 -5.33
C LYS A 220 17.45 -34.90 -4.04
N CYS A 221 17.93 -33.67 -4.05
CA CYS A 221 17.84 -32.78 -2.89
C CYS A 221 16.41 -32.57 -2.40
N ARG A 222 15.44 -32.48 -3.31
CA ARG A 222 14.02 -32.35 -2.93
C ARG A 222 13.49 -33.59 -2.21
N VAL A 223 13.92 -34.79 -2.60
CA VAL A 223 13.56 -36.04 -1.90
C VAL A 223 14.20 -36.07 -0.53
N ASP A 224 15.52 -35.84 -0.45
CA ASP A 224 16.26 -35.86 0.81
C ASP A 224 15.71 -34.82 1.81
N LEU A 225 15.36 -33.62 1.34
CA LEU A 225 14.75 -32.57 2.16
C LEU A 225 13.34 -32.93 2.64
N ARG A 226 12.55 -33.65 1.84
CA ARG A 226 11.22 -34.11 2.25
C ARG A 226 11.32 -35.18 3.34
N GLU A 227 12.23 -36.14 3.16
CA GLU A 227 12.49 -37.17 4.17
C GLU A 227 12.98 -36.55 5.49
N ALA A 228 13.90 -35.59 5.42
CA ALA A 228 14.37 -34.86 6.59
C ALA A 228 13.24 -34.07 7.28
N LEU A 229 12.32 -33.46 6.51
CA LEU A 229 11.16 -32.76 7.07
C LEU A 229 10.19 -33.72 7.78
N GLU A 230 9.94 -34.90 7.23
CA GLU A 230 9.08 -35.91 7.85
C GLU A 230 9.66 -36.37 9.20
N LEU A 231 10.97 -36.62 9.26
CA LEU A 231 11.69 -37.01 10.49
C LEU A 231 11.72 -35.92 11.58
N ILE A 232 11.68 -34.65 11.19
CA ILE A 232 11.61 -33.52 12.14
C ILE A 232 10.17 -33.32 12.65
N SER A 233 9.17 -33.74 11.88
CA SER A 233 7.76 -33.61 12.23
C SER A 233 7.20 -34.75 13.10
N SER A 234 7.94 -35.86 13.24
CA SER A 234 7.65 -37.01 14.12
C SER A 234 8.33 -36.88 15.48
#